data_AF-A0A3P7ZLS7-F1
#
_entry.id   AF-A0A3P7ZLS7-F1
#
_cell.length_a   1.000
_cell.length_b   1.000
_cell.length_c   1.000
_cell.angle_alpha   90.00
_cell.angle_beta   90.00
_cell.angle_gamma   90.00
#
_symmetry.space_group_name_H-M   'P 1'
#
loop_
_entity.id
_entity.type
_entity.pdbx_description
1 polymer ?
#
loop_
_entity_poly.entity_id
_entity_poly.type
_entity_poly.pdbx_seq_one_letter_code
_entity_poly.pdbx_strand_id
1 'polypeptide(L)'
;MYLILSSIEVNEICSSKIKKAYRKLSLEWHPDRNSAPDASEKFRQIVSIYEVLKSAELKEKYNNVLEFGLPDWRQPIYYYRKMRKLAWYEALLVLIGVSTIAHYLMMWAAYYEKYLVLSQNIRKSRKRDKKKEPEDFMTQIRDALEVYRPQFYGLLPFLIAKGSWSLFMTLIWTAQEYMTRKEPEVEEEEPEPRRPTPPPRAPEFTYEMATDLKPVSTNNPELYAKYMSEFDDAKKKQTGGAWTSEELYQLVLWVVFGTPNRWECMARVLNRSAPDITAMAAKLKQMKQVRRPQCFLVLDEEAVSFVIEHSHCFSKKLTFSWSAFSDEFI
;
A
#
# COMPACT_ATOMS: atom_id res chain seq x y z
N MET A 1 42.93 -12.63 23.95
CA MET A 1 42.37 -13.96 23.62
C MET A 1 43.08 -14.65 22.45
N TYR A 2 43.13 -14.08 21.24
CA TYR A 2 43.79 -14.69 20.07
C TYR A 2 45.30 -15.01 20.26
N LEU A 3 46.06 -14.17 20.98
CA LEU A 3 47.50 -14.39 21.22
C LEU A 3 47.81 -15.58 22.15
N ILE A 4 46.90 -15.91 23.07
CA ILE A 4 47.05 -17.06 23.98
C ILE A 4 46.64 -18.34 23.25
N LEU A 5 45.59 -18.25 22.43
CA LEU A 5 45.12 -19.36 21.60
C LEU A 5 46.06 -19.67 20.43
N SER A 6 46.79 -18.71 19.86
CA SER A 6 47.81 -19.01 18.84
C SER A 6 49.03 -19.73 19.42
N SER A 7 49.32 -19.53 20.71
CA SER A 7 50.38 -20.25 21.44
C SER A 7 49.98 -21.69 21.79
N ILE A 8 48.70 -22.02 21.68
CA ILE A 8 48.13 -23.33 21.99
C ILE A 8 47.49 -23.81 20.70
N GLU A 9 48.22 -24.53 19.84
CA GLU A 9 47.73 -25.04 18.54
C GLU A 9 46.52 -26.00 18.71
N VAL A 10 45.32 -25.46 18.93
CA VAL A 10 44.11 -26.23 19.24
C VAL A 10 43.51 -26.74 17.95
N ASN A 11 43.98 -27.88 17.45
CA ASN A 11 43.13 -28.73 16.62
C ASN A 11 42.85 -30.09 17.27
N GLU A 12 43.78 -30.67 18.03
CA GLU A 12 43.51 -31.91 18.80
C GLU A 12 44.35 -32.01 20.08
N ILE A 13 44.09 -31.15 21.05
CA ILE A 13 44.86 -31.15 22.30
C ILE A 13 44.12 -31.95 23.39
N CYS A 14 44.71 -33.10 23.76
CA CYS A 14 44.36 -33.88 24.95
C CYS A 14 44.30 -33.00 26.21
N SER A 15 43.35 -33.24 27.11
CA SER A 15 43.14 -32.46 28.34
C SER A 15 44.39 -32.28 29.22
N SER A 16 45.35 -33.20 29.11
CA SER A 16 46.65 -33.14 29.79
C SER A 16 47.55 -32.00 29.30
N LYS A 17 47.56 -31.71 28.00
CA LYS A 17 48.35 -30.64 27.39
C LYS A 17 47.76 -29.26 27.71
N ILE A 18 46.43 -29.13 27.77
CA ILE A 18 45.74 -27.89 28.20
C ILE A 18 46.14 -27.51 29.63
N LYS A 19 46.15 -28.49 30.55
CA LYS A 19 46.60 -28.28 31.93
C LYS A 19 48.08 -27.86 32.01
N LYS A 20 48.95 -28.44 31.20
CA LYS A 20 50.38 -28.07 31.13
C LYS A 20 50.58 -26.64 30.62
N ALA A 21 49.89 -26.26 29.55
CA ALA A 21 49.94 -24.91 28.99
C ALA A 21 49.41 -23.85 29.99
N TYR A 22 48.28 -24.14 30.64
CA TYR A 22 47.73 -23.27 31.69
C TYR A 22 48.72 -23.05 32.85
N ARG A 23 49.38 -24.11 33.34
CA ARG A 23 50.38 -24.01 34.41
C ARG A 23 51.57 -23.14 34.01
N LYS A 24 52.08 -23.30 32.78
CA LYS A 24 53.19 -22.48 32.25
C LYS A 24 52.81 -21.01 32.18
N LEU A 25 51.68 -20.70 31.54
CA LEU A 25 51.21 -19.32 31.35
C LEU A 25 50.82 -18.65 32.68
N SER A 26 50.25 -19.40 33.61
CA SER A 26 49.89 -18.88 34.94
C SER A 26 51.11 -18.49 35.75
N LEU A 27 52.25 -19.19 35.58
CA LEU A 27 53.50 -18.85 36.25
C LEU A 27 54.19 -17.63 35.63
N GLU A 28 54.04 -17.43 34.31
CA GLU A 28 54.60 -16.29 33.57
C GLU A 28 53.83 -14.99 33.83
N TRP A 29 52.50 -15.07 33.94
CA TRP A 29 51.61 -13.91 34.12
C TRP A 29 51.06 -13.77 35.55
N HIS A 30 51.67 -14.43 36.53
CA HIS A 30 51.23 -14.31 37.93
C HIS A 30 51.43 -12.88 38.44
N PRO A 31 50.41 -12.24 39.05
CA PRO A 31 50.49 -10.84 39.47
C PRO A 31 51.57 -10.57 40.53
N ASP A 32 51.97 -11.59 41.29
CA ASP A 32 53.05 -11.51 42.30
C ASP A 32 54.47 -11.58 41.68
N ARG A 33 54.61 -12.19 40.50
CA ARG A 33 55.93 -12.43 39.88
C ARG A 33 56.22 -11.51 38.71
N ASN A 34 55.20 -10.90 38.12
CA ASN A 34 55.30 -10.04 36.95
C ASN A 34 54.74 -8.66 37.27
N SER A 35 55.60 -7.64 37.27
CA SER A 35 55.26 -6.25 37.58
C SER A 35 54.65 -5.47 36.40
N ALA A 36 54.37 -6.12 35.27
CA ALA A 36 53.73 -5.47 34.14
C ALA A 36 52.29 -5.05 34.48
N PRO A 37 51.84 -3.85 34.05
CA PRO A 37 50.48 -3.36 34.35
C PRO A 37 49.38 -4.28 33.76
N ASP A 38 49.65 -4.92 32.63
CA ASP A 38 48.71 -5.82 31.95
C ASP A 38 48.68 -7.24 32.54
N ALA A 39 49.55 -7.57 33.50
CA ALA A 39 49.70 -8.94 33.99
C ALA A 39 48.40 -9.46 34.62
N SER A 40 47.72 -8.62 35.40
CA SER A 40 46.43 -8.93 36.02
C SER A 40 45.35 -9.24 34.99
N GLU A 41 45.25 -8.45 33.92
CA GLU A 41 44.25 -8.63 32.86
C GLU A 41 44.51 -9.90 32.05
N LYS A 42 45.78 -10.14 31.68
CA LYS A 42 46.19 -11.36 30.95
C LYS A 42 45.97 -12.61 31.80
N PHE A 43 46.26 -12.56 33.10
CA PHE A 43 45.97 -13.66 34.02
C PHE A 43 44.47 -13.98 34.07
N ARG A 44 43.60 -12.97 34.19
CA ARG A 44 42.14 -13.16 34.13
C ARG A 44 41.68 -13.78 32.81
N GLN A 45 42.26 -13.37 31.68
CA GLN A 45 41.99 -13.98 30.38
C GLN A 45 42.45 -15.45 30.30
N ILE A 46 43.61 -15.78 30.87
CA ILE A 46 44.12 -17.16 30.90
C ILE A 46 43.20 -18.06 31.72
N VAL A 47 42.72 -17.57 32.87
CA VAL A 47 41.77 -18.29 33.73
C VAL A 47 40.44 -18.54 33.00
N SER A 48 39.86 -17.51 32.38
CA SER A 48 38.58 -17.66 31.67
C SER A 48 38.68 -18.60 30.47
N ILE A 49 39.78 -18.53 29.71
CA ILE A 49 40.04 -19.46 28.61
C ILE A 49 40.17 -20.90 29.14
N TYR A 50 40.88 -21.10 30.25
CA TYR A 50 41.03 -22.43 30.85
C TYR A 50 39.69 -23.01 31.32
N GLU A 51 38.82 -22.21 31.93
CA GLU A 51 37.49 -22.64 32.37
C GLU A 51 36.62 -23.12 31.20
N VAL A 52 36.64 -22.40 30.08
CA VAL A 52 35.92 -22.77 28.85
C VAL A 52 36.51 -24.03 28.21
N LEU A 53 37.84 -24.15 28.18
CA LEU A 53 38.51 -25.31 27.55
C LEU A 53 38.57 -26.56 28.44
N LYS A 54 38.31 -26.43 29.75
CA LYS A 54 38.35 -27.53 30.72
C LYS A 54 37.16 -28.47 30.57
N SER A 55 35.95 -27.95 30.31
CA SER A 55 34.75 -28.77 30.16
C SER A 55 34.50 -29.11 28.70
N ALA A 56 34.13 -30.36 28.42
CA ALA A 56 33.85 -30.82 27.07
C ALA A 56 32.69 -30.03 26.44
N GLU A 57 31.63 -29.77 27.22
CA GLU A 57 30.45 -29.04 26.76
C GLU A 57 30.73 -27.56 26.42
N LEU A 58 31.53 -26.86 27.23
CA LEU A 58 31.87 -25.45 26.95
C LEU A 58 32.85 -25.35 25.79
N LYS A 59 33.76 -26.31 25.66
CA LYS A 59 34.66 -26.42 24.51
C LYS A 59 33.87 -26.66 23.22
N GLU A 60 32.87 -27.53 23.25
CA GLU A 60 32.00 -27.78 22.10
C GLU A 60 31.21 -26.51 21.72
N LYS A 61 30.60 -25.82 22.69
CA LYS A 61 29.92 -24.53 22.44
C LYS A 61 30.88 -23.48 21.87
N TYR A 62 32.11 -23.41 22.37
CA TYR A 62 33.13 -22.50 21.86
C TYR A 62 33.52 -22.84 20.41
N ASN A 63 33.74 -24.12 20.11
CA ASN A 63 34.01 -24.58 18.74
C ASN A 63 32.84 -24.29 17.80
N ASN A 64 31.60 -24.53 18.25
CA ASN A 64 30.40 -24.20 17.48
C ASN A 64 30.29 -22.70 17.20
N VAL A 65 30.67 -21.84 18.15
CA VAL A 65 30.70 -20.39 17.94
C VAL A 65 31.81 -19.97 16.97
N LEU A 66 32.96 -20.65 16.99
CA LEU A 66 34.05 -20.40 16.04
C LEU A 66 33.67 -20.79 14.61
N GLU A 67 32.95 -21.91 14.43
CA GLU A 67 32.57 -22.43 13.13
C GLU A 67 31.31 -21.77 12.56
N PHE A 68 30.25 -21.66 13.37
CA PHE A 68 28.93 -21.17 12.96
C PHE A 68 28.66 -19.71 13.33
N GLY A 69 29.57 -19.07 14.07
CA GLY A 69 29.38 -17.72 14.62
C GLY A 69 28.58 -17.71 15.93
N LEU A 70 28.45 -16.52 16.54
CA LEU A 70 27.63 -16.33 17.74
C LEU A 70 26.16 -16.67 17.42
N PRO A 71 25.46 -17.43 18.27
CA PRO A 71 24.07 -17.79 18.02
C PRO A 71 23.21 -16.52 18.12
N ASP A 72 22.62 -16.11 17.00
CA ASP A 72 21.98 -14.80 16.77
C ASP A 72 20.74 -14.48 17.64
N TRP A 73 20.25 -15.42 18.46
CA TRP A 73 18.97 -15.27 19.21
C TRP A 73 18.93 -14.11 20.22
N ARG A 74 20.07 -13.51 20.57
CA ARG A 74 20.12 -12.30 21.43
C ARG A 74 20.06 -10.98 20.66
N GLN A 75 20.16 -11.00 19.33
CA GLN A 75 20.11 -9.77 18.54
C GLN A 75 18.68 -9.45 18.08
N PRO A 76 18.15 -8.22 18.30
CA PRO A 76 16.84 -7.82 17.78
C PRO A 76 16.68 -8.05 16.27
N ILE A 77 17.79 -7.94 15.53
CA ILE A 77 17.91 -8.17 14.08
C ILE A 77 17.56 -9.62 13.66
N TYR A 78 17.71 -10.60 14.55
CA TYR A 78 17.32 -12.00 14.30
C TYR A 78 15.83 -12.13 13.98
N TYR A 79 14.97 -11.41 14.72
CA TYR A 79 13.53 -11.41 14.48
C TYR A 79 13.19 -10.81 13.11
N TYR A 80 13.83 -9.70 12.74
CA TYR A 80 13.54 -9.00 11.48
C TYR A 80 13.98 -9.77 10.22
N ARG A 81 15.06 -10.58 10.28
CA ARG A 81 15.51 -11.38 9.12
C ARG A 81 14.61 -12.58 8.85
N LYS A 82 14.04 -13.18 9.90
CA LYS A 82 13.09 -14.31 9.78
C LYS A 82 11.70 -13.84 9.37
N MET A 83 11.23 -12.71 9.91
CA MET A 83 9.89 -12.19 9.62
C MET A 83 9.70 -11.68 8.18
N ARG A 84 10.77 -11.40 7.44
CA ARG A 84 10.67 -10.94 6.03
C ARG A 84 10.19 -12.03 5.06
N LYS A 85 10.25 -13.30 5.46
CA LYS A 85 9.81 -14.43 4.63
C LYS A 85 8.40 -14.93 4.96
N LEU A 86 7.61 -14.21 5.77
CA LEU A 86 6.21 -14.56 5.92
C LEU A 86 5.53 -14.38 4.57
N ALA A 87 4.97 -15.47 4.06
CA ALA A 87 4.15 -15.38 2.88
C ALA A 87 2.94 -14.49 3.17
N TRP A 88 2.42 -13.82 2.15
CA TRP A 88 1.23 -12.98 2.23
C TRP A 88 0.05 -13.64 2.97
N TYR A 89 -0.12 -14.97 2.88
CA TYR A 89 -1.16 -15.71 3.62
C TYR A 89 -0.89 -15.81 5.12
N GLU A 90 0.36 -15.96 5.57
CA GLU A 90 0.70 -16.00 7.00
C GLU A 90 0.49 -14.63 7.64
N ALA A 91 0.90 -13.56 6.94
CA ALA A 91 0.64 -12.19 7.34
C ALA A 91 -0.87 -11.90 7.41
N LEU A 92 -1.64 -12.38 6.43
CA LEU A 92 -3.09 -12.27 6.41
C LEU A 92 -3.73 -13.02 7.59
N LEU A 93 -3.27 -14.23 7.90
CA LEU A 93 -3.79 -15.04 9.01
C LEU A 93 -3.54 -14.33 10.36
N VAL A 94 -2.34 -13.79 10.55
CA VAL A 94 -1.99 -12.98 11.74
C VAL A 94 -2.87 -11.74 11.81
N LEU A 95 -3.05 -11.02 10.70
CA LEU A 95 -3.90 -9.83 10.65
C LEU A 95 -5.37 -10.15 10.98
N ILE A 96 -5.90 -11.26 10.45
CA ILE A 96 -7.25 -11.74 10.78
C ILE A 96 -7.33 -12.07 12.27
N GLY A 97 -6.33 -12.76 12.83
CA GLY A 97 -6.29 -13.09 14.26
C GLY A 97 -6.24 -11.86 15.17
N VAL A 98 -5.43 -10.85 14.83
CA VAL A 98 -5.38 -9.60 15.60
C VAL A 98 -6.70 -8.84 15.47
N SER A 99 -7.27 -8.78 14.25
CA SER A 99 -8.55 -8.14 13.99
C SER A 99 -9.71 -8.82 14.74
N THR A 100 -9.74 -10.16 14.83
CA THR A 100 -10.78 -10.86 15.58
C THR A 100 -10.70 -10.60 17.07
N ILE A 101 -9.48 -10.57 17.63
CA ILE A 101 -9.25 -10.23 19.03
C ILE A 101 -9.71 -8.80 19.29
N ALA A 102 -9.34 -7.85 18.44
CA ALA A 102 -9.77 -6.46 18.55
C ALA A 102 -11.30 -6.33 18.47
N HIS A 103 -11.94 -7.03 17.53
CA HIS A 103 -13.40 -7.04 17.40
C HIS A 103 -14.10 -7.66 18.61
N TYR A 104 -13.55 -8.74 19.17
CA TYR A 104 -14.07 -9.35 20.39
C TYR A 104 -14.01 -8.39 21.59
N LEU A 105 -12.88 -7.68 21.75
CA LEU A 105 -12.74 -6.65 22.77
C LEU A 105 -13.75 -5.51 22.57
N MET A 106 -14.01 -5.11 21.33
CA MET A 106 -15.03 -4.10 21.02
C MET A 106 -16.45 -4.56 21.41
N MET A 107 -16.79 -5.82 21.14
CA MET A 107 -18.08 -6.40 21.57
C MET A 107 -18.21 -6.44 23.10
N TRP A 108 -17.12 -6.75 23.80
CA TRP A 108 -17.09 -6.67 25.27
C TRP A 108 -17.19 -5.24 25.79
N ALA A 109 -16.56 -4.27 25.12
CA ALA A 109 -16.67 -2.87 25.49
C ALA A 109 -18.13 -2.38 25.37
N ALA A 110 -18.82 -2.75 24.28
CA ALA A 110 -20.23 -2.45 24.09
C ALA A 110 -21.12 -3.11 25.16
N TYR A 111 -20.85 -4.38 25.51
CA TYR A 111 -21.52 -5.06 26.61
C TYR A 111 -21.31 -4.31 27.95
N TYR A 112 -20.09 -3.89 28.23
CA TYR A 112 -19.73 -3.21 29.48
C TYR A 112 -20.37 -1.83 29.58
N GLU A 113 -20.45 -1.08 28.48
CA GLU A 113 -21.16 0.19 28.42
C GLU A 113 -22.63 0.03 28.81
N LYS A 114 -23.32 -0.95 28.22
CA LYS A 114 -24.73 -1.23 28.55
C LYS A 114 -24.91 -1.71 29.98
N TYR A 115 -24.01 -2.55 30.48
CA TYR A 115 -23.99 -2.97 31.88
C TYR A 115 -23.87 -1.76 32.82
N LEU A 116 -22.94 -0.84 32.56
CA LEU A 116 -22.74 0.36 33.37
C LEU A 116 -23.97 1.27 33.34
N VAL A 117 -24.52 1.58 32.16
CA VAL A 117 -25.72 2.43 32.03
C VAL A 117 -26.91 1.82 32.76
N LEU A 118 -27.13 0.52 32.59
CA LEU A 118 -28.24 -0.19 33.23
C LEU A 118 -28.07 -0.23 34.76
N SER A 119 -26.86 -0.50 35.24
CA SER A 119 -26.54 -0.47 36.66
C SER A 119 -26.77 0.91 37.29
N GLN A 120 -26.45 2.00 36.56
CA GLN A 120 -26.71 3.37 37.01
C GLN A 120 -28.21 3.68 37.06
N ASN A 121 -28.97 3.28 36.04
CA ASN A 121 -30.41 3.51 35.96
C ASN A 121 -31.16 2.77 37.08
N ILE A 122 -30.74 1.55 37.40
CA ILE A 122 -31.32 0.74 38.47
C ILE A 122 -30.92 1.29 39.84
N ARG A 123 -29.69 1.77 40.03
CA ARG A 123 -29.29 2.46 41.26
C ARG A 123 -30.16 3.71 41.51
N LYS A 124 -30.58 4.41 40.45
CA LYS A 124 -31.54 5.53 40.52
C LYS A 124 -32.99 5.08 40.75
N SER A 125 -33.43 3.94 40.20
CA SER A 125 -34.78 3.41 40.45
C SER A 125 -34.93 2.82 41.86
N ARG A 126 -33.93 2.08 42.36
CA ARG A 126 -33.90 1.55 43.74
C ARG A 126 -33.97 2.64 44.81
N LYS A 127 -33.40 3.83 44.56
CA LYS A 127 -33.55 4.99 45.45
C LYS A 127 -34.98 5.53 45.48
N ARG A 128 -35.73 5.40 44.39
CA ARG A 128 -37.13 5.84 44.26
C ARG A 128 -38.10 4.79 44.81
N ASP A 129 -37.85 3.52 44.51
CA ASP A 129 -38.70 2.39 44.92
C ASP A 129 -37.96 1.48 45.92
N LYS A 130 -38.14 1.74 47.23
CA LYS A 130 -37.58 0.91 48.32
C LYS A 130 -38.24 -0.48 48.46
N LYS A 131 -39.32 -0.74 47.72
CA LYS A 131 -40.21 -1.90 47.92
C LYS A 131 -39.85 -3.14 47.09
N LYS A 132 -38.94 -3.03 46.11
CA LYS A 132 -38.51 -4.15 45.26
C LYS A 132 -37.29 -4.86 45.86
N GLU A 133 -37.34 -6.19 45.90
CA GLU A 133 -36.25 -7.05 46.36
C GLU A 133 -35.01 -6.93 45.45
N PRO A 134 -33.77 -7.02 46.00
CA PRO A 134 -32.53 -6.84 45.24
C PRO A 134 -32.29 -7.94 44.19
N GLU A 135 -32.82 -9.15 44.42
CA GLU A 135 -32.75 -10.29 43.50
C GLU A 135 -33.44 -9.96 42.17
N ASP A 136 -34.64 -9.37 42.21
CA ASP A 136 -35.48 -9.10 41.04
C ASP A 136 -34.85 -8.08 40.07
N PHE A 137 -34.04 -7.16 40.62
CA PHE A 137 -33.24 -6.22 39.83
C PHE A 137 -32.07 -6.91 39.11
N MET A 138 -31.43 -7.89 39.76
CA MET A 138 -30.31 -8.62 39.15
C MET A 138 -30.78 -9.51 38.00
N THR A 139 -31.98 -10.09 38.09
CA THR A 139 -32.62 -10.82 37.00
C THR A 139 -32.96 -9.90 35.83
N GLN A 140 -33.54 -8.72 36.09
CA GLN A 140 -33.79 -7.74 35.02
C GLN A 140 -32.50 -7.28 34.32
N ILE A 141 -31.40 -7.11 35.07
CA ILE A 141 -30.09 -6.80 34.48
C ILE A 141 -29.61 -7.92 33.58
N ARG A 142 -29.75 -9.17 34.05
CA ARG A 142 -29.31 -10.35 33.31
C ARG A 142 -30.09 -10.48 32.00
N ASP A 143 -31.42 -10.45 32.05
CA ASP A 143 -32.28 -10.58 30.87
C ASP A 143 -32.02 -9.47 29.84
N ALA A 144 -31.89 -8.22 30.28
CA ALA A 144 -31.60 -7.10 29.38
C ALA A 144 -30.21 -7.21 28.72
N LEU A 145 -29.26 -7.92 29.34
CA LEU A 145 -27.90 -8.09 28.86
C LEU A 145 -27.69 -9.37 28.03
N GLU A 146 -28.63 -10.32 28.04
CA GLU A 146 -28.52 -11.55 27.24
C GLU A 146 -28.42 -11.26 25.74
N VAL A 147 -29.11 -10.23 25.26
CA VAL A 147 -29.09 -9.77 23.86
C VAL A 147 -27.71 -9.25 23.44
N TYR A 148 -26.95 -8.66 24.37
CA TYR A 148 -25.66 -8.01 24.11
C TYR A 148 -24.45 -8.89 24.45
N ARG A 149 -24.68 -10.14 24.89
CA ARG A 149 -23.60 -11.05 25.24
C ARG A 149 -22.76 -11.34 23.98
N PRO A 150 -21.42 -11.17 24.02
CA PRO A 150 -20.57 -11.50 22.88
C PRO A 150 -20.63 -13.00 22.59
N GLN A 151 -21.21 -13.36 21.44
CA GLN A 151 -21.31 -14.74 20.97
C GLN A 151 -20.22 -15.04 19.93
N PHE A 152 -19.70 -16.27 19.94
CA PHE A 152 -18.65 -16.69 19.02
C PHE A 152 -19.08 -16.65 17.54
N TYR A 153 -20.36 -16.85 17.24
CA TYR A 153 -20.88 -16.77 15.87
C TYR A 153 -20.97 -15.33 15.32
N GLY A 154 -20.86 -14.32 16.19
CA GLY A 154 -20.80 -12.91 15.82
C GLY A 154 -19.40 -12.41 15.49
N LEU A 155 -18.37 -13.26 15.59
CA LEU A 155 -17.00 -12.89 15.24
C LEU A 155 -16.86 -12.65 13.74
N LEU A 156 -16.04 -11.64 13.41
CA LEU A 156 -15.84 -11.11 12.06
C LEU A 156 -15.58 -12.19 10.98
N PRO A 157 -14.75 -13.23 11.18
CA PRO A 157 -14.53 -14.25 10.15
C PRO A 157 -15.77 -15.09 9.84
N PHE A 158 -16.59 -15.40 10.84
CA PHE A 158 -17.81 -16.18 10.64
C PHE A 158 -18.89 -15.33 9.96
N LEU A 159 -18.97 -14.04 10.30
CA LEU A 159 -19.87 -13.10 9.64
C LEU A 159 -19.49 -12.92 8.16
N ILE A 160 -18.20 -12.74 7.87
CA ILE A 160 -17.72 -12.66 6.48
C ILE A 160 -18.01 -13.96 5.74
N ALA A 161 -17.75 -15.13 6.33
CA ALA A 161 -18.02 -16.41 5.68
C ALA A 161 -19.51 -16.60 5.36
N LYS A 162 -20.41 -16.24 6.30
CA LYS A 162 -21.85 -16.28 6.08
C LYS A 162 -22.31 -15.26 5.02
N GLY A 163 -21.77 -14.05 5.08
CA GLY A 163 -22.04 -12.98 4.11
C GLY A 163 -21.58 -13.36 2.71
N SER A 164 -20.37 -13.90 2.57
CA SER A 164 -19.84 -14.36 1.28
C SER A 164 -20.66 -15.51 0.70
N TRP A 165 -21.10 -16.45 1.54
CA TRP A 165 -21.98 -17.53 1.11
C TRP A 165 -23.35 -17.03 0.64
N SER A 166 -23.93 -16.08 1.37
CA SER A 166 -25.19 -15.45 0.97
C SER A 166 -25.05 -14.72 -0.36
N LEU A 167 -23.99 -13.92 -0.53
CA LEU A 167 -23.72 -13.19 -1.77
C LEU A 167 -23.49 -14.15 -2.94
N PHE A 168 -22.76 -15.24 -2.71
CA PHE A 168 -22.52 -16.28 -3.71
C PHE A 168 -23.83 -16.93 -4.16
N MET A 169 -24.72 -17.28 -3.22
CA MET A 169 -26.03 -17.85 -3.55
C MET A 169 -26.94 -16.85 -4.28
N THR A 170 -26.95 -15.59 -3.88
CA THR A 170 -27.69 -14.55 -4.62
C THR A 170 -27.14 -14.38 -6.02
N LEU A 171 -25.81 -14.44 -6.19
CA LEU A 171 -25.18 -14.31 -7.49
C LEU A 171 -25.53 -15.49 -8.40
N ILE A 172 -25.50 -16.73 -7.89
CA ILE A 172 -25.96 -17.91 -8.62
C ILE A 172 -27.42 -17.75 -9.04
N TRP A 173 -28.29 -17.34 -8.11
CA TRP A 173 -29.72 -17.18 -8.39
C TRP A 173 -29.96 -16.12 -9.47
N THR A 174 -29.30 -14.95 -9.39
CA THR A 174 -29.39 -13.90 -10.42
C THR A 174 -28.81 -14.33 -11.77
N ALA A 175 -27.74 -15.13 -11.77
CA ALA A 175 -27.14 -15.66 -13.00
C ALA A 175 -28.06 -16.69 -13.67
N GLN A 176 -28.72 -17.54 -12.88
CA GLN A 176 -29.76 -18.45 -13.38
C GLN A 176 -30.91 -17.68 -14.00
N GLU A 177 -31.37 -16.60 -13.37
CA GLU A 177 -32.44 -15.75 -13.90
C GLU A 177 -32.05 -15.11 -15.24
N TYR A 178 -30.82 -14.60 -15.37
CA TYR A 178 -30.31 -14.05 -16.64
C TYR A 178 -30.26 -15.09 -17.76
N MET A 179 -29.85 -16.33 -17.46
CA MET A 179 -29.81 -17.41 -18.45
C MET A 179 -31.19 -17.96 -18.82
N THR A 180 -32.18 -17.80 -17.94
CA THR A 180 -33.56 -18.32 -18.13
C THR A 180 -34.50 -17.27 -18.71
N ARG A 181 -34.15 -15.98 -18.63
CA ARG A 181 -34.79 -14.92 -19.41
C ARG A 181 -34.49 -15.16 -20.90
N LYS A 182 -35.33 -15.97 -21.54
CA LYS A 182 -35.47 -15.91 -23.00
C LYS A 182 -35.85 -14.48 -23.37
N GLU A 183 -35.13 -13.89 -24.32
CA GLU A 183 -35.60 -12.68 -25.01
C GLU A 183 -37.04 -12.95 -25.48
N PRO A 184 -37.97 -11.99 -25.28
CA PRO A 184 -39.34 -12.19 -25.76
C PRO A 184 -39.27 -12.50 -27.25
N GLU A 185 -39.76 -13.68 -27.64
CA GLU A 185 -39.91 -14.05 -29.04
C GLU A 185 -40.76 -12.95 -29.69
N VAL A 186 -40.16 -12.20 -30.60
CA VAL A 186 -40.87 -11.21 -31.42
C VAL A 186 -41.77 -12.02 -32.33
N GLU A 187 -43.08 -12.09 -32.02
CA GLU A 187 -44.07 -12.58 -32.96
C GLU A 187 -43.97 -11.75 -34.24
N GLU A 188 -43.55 -12.38 -35.34
CA GLU A 188 -43.61 -11.79 -36.67
C GLU A 188 -45.09 -11.65 -37.06
N GLU A 189 -45.68 -10.48 -36.81
CA GLU A 189 -46.96 -10.07 -37.40
C GLU A 189 -46.81 -10.00 -38.93
N GLU A 190 -47.62 -10.77 -39.66
CA GLU A 190 -47.76 -10.68 -41.12
C GLU A 190 -48.04 -9.21 -41.51
N PRO A 191 -47.30 -8.63 -42.48
CA PRO A 191 -47.45 -7.21 -42.78
C PRO A 191 -48.77 -6.93 -43.51
N GLU A 192 -49.73 -6.32 -42.80
CA GLU A 192 -50.87 -5.65 -43.45
C GLU A 192 -50.37 -4.54 -44.41
N PRO A 193 -51.07 -4.31 -45.53
CA PRO A 193 -50.66 -3.32 -46.52
C PRO A 193 -50.66 -1.90 -45.93
N ARG A 194 -49.46 -1.35 -45.71
CA ARG A 194 -49.24 0.01 -45.18
C ARG A 194 -49.90 1.05 -46.08
N ARG A 195 -50.90 1.75 -45.55
CA ARG A 195 -51.35 3.03 -46.15
C ARG A 195 -50.19 4.03 -46.09
N PRO A 196 -49.99 4.88 -47.12
CA PRO A 196 -48.92 5.86 -47.11
C PRO A 196 -49.14 6.87 -45.97
N THR A 197 -48.20 6.91 -45.03
CA THR A 197 -48.15 7.94 -44.00
C THR A 197 -47.79 9.29 -44.63
N PRO A 198 -48.48 10.39 -44.26
CA PRO A 198 -48.10 11.72 -44.74
C PRO A 198 -46.70 12.08 -44.22
N PRO A 199 -45.90 12.82 -45.01
CA PRO A 199 -44.53 13.13 -44.63
C PRO A 199 -44.48 13.90 -43.31
N PRO A 200 -43.52 13.59 -42.42
CA PRO A 200 -43.41 14.27 -41.14
C PRO A 200 -43.11 15.76 -41.39
N ARG A 201 -43.85 16.62 -40.68
CA ARG A 201 -43.65 18.07 -40.71
C ARG A 201 -42.27 18.38 -40.14
N ALA A 202 -41.45 19.11 -40.89
CA ALA A 202 -40.07 19.42 -40.48
C ALA A 202 -40.05 20.12 -39.11
N PRO A 203 -39.11 19.78 -38.22
CA PRO A 203 -38.97 20.47 -36.94
C PRO A 203 -38.60 21.93 -37.17
N GLU A 204 -39.29 22.83 -36.46
CA GLU A 204 -39.02 24.26 -36.48
C GLU A 204 -37.77 24.53 -35.62
N PHE A 205 -36.63 24.74 -36.27
CA PHE A 205 -35.39 25.08 -35.59
C PHE A 205 -35.41 26.56 -35.21
N THR A 206 -35.49 26.85 -33.91
CA THR A 206 -35.19 28.18 -33.36
C THR A 206 -33.69 28.29 -33.17
N TYR A 207 -33.04 29.14 -33.96
CA TYR A 207 -31.62 29.44 -33.83
C TYR A 207 -31.45 30.61 -32.85
N GLU A 208 -30.75 30.40 -31.74
CA GLU A 208 -30.21 31.52 -30.99
C GLU A 208 -29.04 32.10 -31.79
N MET A 209 -29.26 33.27 -32.38
CA MET A 209 -28.22 33.96 -33.13
C MET A 209 -27.21 34.56 -32.14
N ALA A 210 -25.97 34.05 -32.17
CA ALA A 210 -24.85 34.63 -31.44
C ALA A 210 -24.63 36.09 -31.87
N THR A 211 -24.98 37.04 -31.01
CA THR A 211 -24.98 38.49 -31.30
C THR A 211 -23.60 39.14 -31.19
N ASP A 212 -22.58 38.41 -30.75
CA ASP A 212 -21.25 38.95 -30.45
C ASP A 212 -20.18 38.63 -31.52
N LEU A 213 -20.59 38.25 -32.73
CA LEU A 213 -19.67 37.97 -33.82
C LEU A 213 -19.11 39.29 -34.40
N LYS A 214 -17.86 39.62 -34.04
CA LYS A 214 -17.10 40.65 -34.77
C LYS A 214 -16.89 40.18 -36.22
N PRO A 215 -17.25 40.98 -37.24
CA PRO A 215 -17.02 40.61 -38.62
C PRO A 215 -15.51 40.55 -38.88
N VAL A 216 -14.99 39.34 -39.09
CA VAL A 216 -13.61 39.14 -39.53
C VAL A 216 -13.57 39.48 -41.02
N SER A 217 -13.02 40.64 -41.35
CA SER A 217 -12.75 41.01 -42.75
C SER A 217 -11.81 39.98 -43.37
N THR A 218 -12.21 39.42 -44.52
CA THR A 218 -11.41 38.45 -45.28
C THR A 218 -10.09 39.04 -45.80
N ASN A 219 -9.95 40.37 -45.76
CA ASN A 219 -8.76 41.11 -46.23
C ASN A 219 -8.02 41.82 -45.09
N ASN A 220 -7.97 41.25 -43.87
CA ASN A 220 -7.09 41.78 -42.83
C ASN A 220 -5.63 41.37 -43.12
N PRO A 221 -4.73 42.32 -43.48
CA PRO A 221 -3.33 42.00 -43.78
C PRO A 221 -2.59 41.40 -42.57
N GLU A 222 -2.98 41.74 -41.34
CA GLU A 222 -2.40 41.16 -40.13
C GLU A 222 -2.77 39.68 -39.95
N LEU A 223 -4.00 39.32 -40.32
CA LEU A 223 -4.48 37.94 -40.25
C LEU A 223 -3.75 37.07 -41.28
N TYR A 224 -3.54 37.59 -42.50
CA TYR A 224 -2.75 36.92 -43.53
C TYR A 224 -1.29 36.74 -43.10
N ALA A 225 -0.67 37.79 -42.53
CA ALA A 225 0.69 37.71 -42.00
C ALA A 225 0.80 36.66 -40.87
N LYS A 226 -0.20 36.59 -39.99
CA LYS A 226 -0.28 35.57 -38.95
C LYS A 226 -0.35 34.17 -39.53
N TYR A 227 -1.23 33.91 -40.50
CA TYR A 227 -1.33 32.61 -41.15
C TYR A 227 -0.04 32.22 -41.89
N MET A 228 0.64 33.17 -42.54
CA MET A 228 1.94 32.92 -43.18
C MET A 228 3.02 32.58 -42.14
N SER A 229 3.05 33.28 -41.00
CA SER A 229 3.98 32.97 -39.91
C SER A 229 3.73 31.60 -39.29
N GLU A 230 2.45 31.22 -39.07
CA GLU A 230 2.07 29.90 -38.56
C GLU A 230 2.43 28.78 -39.55
N PHE A 231 2.29 29.05 -40.85
CA PHE A 231 2.67 28.12 -41.91
C PHE A 231 4.19 27.90 -41.99
N ASP A 232 4.97 28.99 -41.92
CA ASP A 232 6.43 28.92 -41.89
C ASP A 232 6.94 28.20 -40.63
N ASP A 233 6.32 28.47 -39.48
CA ASP A 233 6.61 27.76 -38.22
C ASP A 233 6.27 26.27 -38.31
N ALA A 234 5.12 25.91 -38.89
CA ALA A 234 4.75 24.51 -39.12
C ALA A 234 5.74 23.81 -40.05
N LYS A 235 6.17 24.48 -41.13
CA LYS A 235 7.18 23.96 -42.06
C LYS A 235 8.53 23.75 -41.37
N LYS A 236 8.94 24.69 -40.50
CA LYS A 236 10.16 24.60 -39.69
C LYS A 236 10.10 23.45 -38.67
N LYS A 237 8.93 23.16 -38.11
CA LYS A 237 8.73 22.02 -37.20
C LYS A 237 8.85 20.68 -37.93
N GLN A 238 8.33 20.58 -39.16
CA GLN A 238 8.46 19.36 -39.98
C GLN A 238 9.91 19.05 -40.41
N THR A 239 10.76 20.08 -40.56
CA THR A 239 12.18 19.94 -40.92
C THR A 239 13.12 19.76 -39.72
N GLY A 240 12.59 19.56 -38.50
CA GLY A 240 13.39 19.27 -37.30
C GLY A 240 13.64 20.48 -36.39
N GLY A 241 12.71 21.42 -36.31
CA GLY A 241 12.78 22.59 -35.41
C GLY A 241 12.93 22.26 -33.92
N ALA A 242 13.42 23.21 -33.13
CA ALA A 242 13.63 23.06 -31.68
C ALA A 242 12.30 22.79 -30.93
N TRP A 243 12.36 21.94 -29.89
CA TRP A 243 11.19 21.57 -29.07
C TRP A 243 10.85 22.68 -28.07
N THR A 244 9.58 23.06 -28.01
CA THR A 244 9.09 24.03 -27.01
C THR A 244 8.65 23.32 -25.72
N SER A 245 8.61 24.04 -24.59
CA SER A 245 8.19 23.48 -23.30
C SER A 245 6.75 22.95 -23.31
N GLU A 246 5.86 23.61 -24.06
CA GLU A 246 4.46 23.19 -24.23
C GLU A 246 4.34 21.89 -25.03
N GLU A 247 5.13 21.76 -26.11
CA GLU A 247 5.20 20.52 -26.91
C GLU A 247 5.71 19.34 -26.07
N LEU A 248 6.66 19.58 -25.16
CA LEU A 248 7.17 18.56 -24.24
C LEU A 248 6.16 18.16 -23.16
N TYR A 249 5.37 19.11 -22.66
CA TYR A 249 4.31 18.82 -21.69
C TYR A 249 3.23 17.92 -22.31
N GLN A 250 2.75 18.27 -23.50
CA GLN A 250 1.82 17.44 -24.27
C GLN A 250 2.44 16.06 -24.57
N LEU A 251 3.73 16.01 -24.92
CA LEU A 251 4.41 14.73 -25.15
C LEU A 251 4.38 13.81 -23.93
N VAL A 252 4.64 14.34 -22.73
CA VAL A 252 4.64 13.55 -21.48
C VAL A 252 3.25 13.08 -21.10
N LEU A 253 2.23 13.93 -21.27
CA LEU A 253 0.85 13.62 -20.92
C LEU A 253 0.31 12.44 -21.75
N TRP A 254 0.60 12.43 -23.05
CA TRP A 254 0.06 11.45 -23.99
C TRP A 254 0.83 10.12 -24.02
N VAL A 255 2.08 10.07 -23.54
CA VAL A 255 2.88 8.83 -23.45
C VAL A 255 2.29 7.81 -22.46
N VAL A 256 1.41 8.24 -21.55
CA VAL A 256 0.76 7.40 -20.53
C VAL A 256 -0.38 6.55 -21.12
N PHE A 257 -1.03 7.01 -22.19
CA PHE A 257 -2.18 6.32 -22.79
C PHE A 257 -1.71 5.33 -23.88
N GLY A 258 -2.10 4.06 -23.72
CA GLY A 258 -1.65 2.92 -24.52
C GLY A 258 -2.47 2.64 -25.78
N THR A 259 -2.99 3.67 -26.46
CA THR A 259 -3.83 3.47 -27.66
C THR A 259 -3.00 3.09 -28.90
N PRO A 260 -3.52 2.21 -29.77
CA PRO A 260 -2.94 1.99 -31.09
C PRO A 260 -2.96 3.33 -31.87
N ASN A 261 -1.88 3.65 -32.58
CA ASN A 261 -1.66 4.89 -33.36
C ASN A 261 -1.42 6.18 -32.54
N ARG A 262 -1.03 6.10 -31.26
CA ARG A 262 -0.76 7.30 -30.44
C ARG A 262 0.21 8.30 -31.09
N TRP A 263 1.27 7.81 -31.72
CA TRP A 263 2.33 8.65 -32.29
C TRP A 263 1.87 9.41 -33.53
N GLU A 264 0.95 8.83 -34.30
CA GLU A 264 0.37 9.47 -35.47
C GLU A 264 -0.65 10.55 -35.09
N CYS A 265 -1.44 10.32 -34.04
CA CYS A 265 -2.34 11.35 -33.51
C CYS A 265 -1.55 12.54 -32.95
N MET A 266 -0.46 12.27 -32.22
CA MET A 266 0.42 13.33 -31.71
C MET A 266 1.14 14.08 -32.83
N ALA A 267 1.52 13.39 -33.91
CA ALA A 267 2.10 14.01 -35.10
C ALA A 267 1.18 15.07 -35.71
N ARG A 268 -0.13 14.78 -35.78
CA ARG A 268 -1.14 15.73 -36.26
C ARG A 268 -1.33 16.92 -35.32
N VAL A 269 -1.37 16.68 -34.01
CA VAL A 269 -1.58 17.76 -33.02
C VAL A 269 -0.37 18.68 -32.90
N LEU A 270 0.85 18.13 -32.94
CA LEU A 270 2.09 18.89 -32.77
C LEU A 270 2.68 19.41 -34.10
N ASN A 271 2.05 19.11 -35.24
CA ASN A 271 2.55 19.40 -36.59
C ASN A 271 4.00 18.92 -36.80
N ARG A 272 4.35 17.73 -36.27
CA ARG A 272 5.66 17.08 -36.38
C ARG A 272 5.54 15.69 -36.95
N SER A 273 6.64 15.11 -37.42
CA SER A 273 6.64 13.74 -37.92
C SER A 273 6.57 12.73 -36.76
N ALA A 274 5.81 11.64 -36.93
CA ALA A 274 5.75 10.52 -35.98
C ALA A 274 7.15 9.95 -35.58
N PRO A 275 8.14 9.80 -36.50
CA PRO A 275 9.48 9.37 -36.11
C PRO A 275 10.23 10.39 -35.22
N ASP A 276 10.05 11.70 -35.41
CA ASP A 276 10.66 12.72 -34.53
C ASP A 276 10.09 12.67 -33.11
N ILE A 277 8.77 12.45 -32.98
CA ILE A 277 8.07 12.32 -31.70
C ILE A 277 8.54 11.06 -30.95
N THR A 278 8.66 9.93 -31.63
CA THR A 278 9.14 8.67 -31.03
C THR A 278 10.59 8.78 -30.59
N ALA A 279 11.45 9.42 -31.39
CA ALA A 279 12.84 9.69 -31.05
C ALA A 279 12.97 10.61 -29.82
N MET A 280 12.14 11.66 -29.74
CA MET A 280 12.16 12.56 -28.59
C MET A 280 11.62 11.90 -27.32
N ALA A 281 10.57 11.08 -27.42
CA ALA A 281 10.08 10.29 -26.29
C ALA A 281 11.14 9.30 -25.78
N ALA A 282 11.93 8.69 -26.67
CA ALA A 282 13.06 7.85 -26.29
C ALA A 282 14.16 8.66 -25.57
N LYS A 283 14.49 9.87 -26.05
CA LYS A 283 15.42 10.80 -25.37
C LYS A 283 14.95 11.19 -23.97
N LEU A 284 13.65 11.51 -23.79
CA LEU A 284 13.07 11.81 -22.47
C LEU A 284 13.15 10.60 -21.52
N LYS A 285 12.96 9.39 -22.03
CA LYS A 285 13.10 8.15 -21.25
C LYS A 285 14.55 7.91 -20.81
N GLN A 286 15.52 8.18 -21.69
CA GLN A 286 16.94 8.09 -21.36
C GLN A 286 17.34 9.15 -20.31
N MET A 287 16.87 10.40 -20.45
CA MET A 287 17.10 11.44 -19.42
C MET A 287 16.50 11.07 -18.06
N LYS A 288 15.37 10.36 -18.01
CA LYS A 288 14.79 9.82 -16.77
C LYS A 288 15.67 8.73 -16.14
N GLN A 289 16.36 7.90 -16.93
CA GLN A 289 17.28 6.89 -16.43
C GLN A 289 18.61 7.48 -15.94
N VAL A 290 19.15 8.49 -16.62
CA VAL A 290 20.42 9.15 -16.23
C VAL A 290 20.28 9.97 -14.95
N ARG A 291 19.06 10.41 -14.59
CA ARG A 291 18.77 11.02 -13.27
C ARG A 291 18.56 10.00 -12.13
N ARG A 292 18.64 8.70 -12.43
CA ARG A 292 18.74 7.63 -11.41
C ARG A 292 20.16 7.02 -11.33
N PRO A 293 21.20 7.76 -10.90
CA PRO A 293 22.36 7.16 -10.28
C PRO A 293 22.40 7.56 -8.78
N GLN A 294 22.34 6.52 -7.94
CA GLN A 294 22.90 6.44 -6.57
C GLN A 294 22.35 7.27 -5.39
N CYS A 295 21.42 8.21 -5.54
CA CYS A 295 20.78 8.85 -4.38
C CYS A 295 19.28 8.57 -4.33
N PHE A 296 18.90 7.30 -4.06
CA PHE A 296 17.51 6.96 -3.71
C PHE A 296 17.46 5.71 -2.81
N LEU A 297 18.13 5.83 -1.66
CA LEU A 297 17.63 5.28 -0.42
C LEU A 297 17.49 6.51 0.49
N VAL A 298 16.36 6.60 1.19
CA VAL A 298 15.85 7.77 1.94
C VAL A 298 14.99 8.70 1.07
N LEU A 299 13.74 8.89 1.52
CA LEU A 299 12.65 9.72 0.98
C LEU A 299 11.69 9.08 -0.03
N ASP A 300 11.04 7.99 0.37
CA ASP A 300 9.80 7.49 -0.27
C ASP A 300 8.53 7.73 0.57
N GLU A 301 8.61 8.38 1.74
CA GLU A 301 7.42 8.66 2.57
C GLU A 301 6.84 10.07 2.41
N GLU A 302 7.63 11.09 2.08
CA GLU A 302 7.10 12.48 1.99
C GLU A 302 6.43 12.80 0.65
N ALA A 303 6.82 12.13 -0.45
CA ALA A 303 6.24 12.39 -1.76
C ALA A 303 4.81 11.82 -1.92
N VAL A 304 4.48 10.76 -1.19
CA VAL A 304 3.12 10.18 -1.21
C VAL A 304 2.15 11.04 -0.41
N SER A 305 2.60 11.69 0.66
CA SER A 305 1.77 12.62 1.45
C SER A 305 1.46 13.91 0.68
N PHE A 306 2.41 14.45 -0.09
CA PHE A 306 2.19 15.71 -0.83
C PHE A 306 1.17 15.56 -1.99
N VAL A 307 1.12 14.39 -2.64
CA VAL A 307 0.15 14.09 -3.71
C VAL A 307 -1.25 13.82 -3.14
N ILE A 308 -1.36 13.30 -1.92
CA ILE A 308 -2.65 13.07 -1.25
C ILE A 308 -3.20 14.38 -0.67
N GLU A 309 -2.34 15.29 -0.21
CA GLU A 309 -2.79 16.57 0.38
C GLU A 309 -3.23 17.59 -0.67
N HIS A 310 -2.63 17.57 -1.88
CA HIS A 310 -3.06 18.43 -2.99
C HIS A 310 -4.25 17.88 -3.80
N SER A 311 -4.58 16.59 -3.70
CA SER A 311 -5.77 16.02 -4.35
C SER A 311 -7.07 16.40 -3.62
N HIS A 312 -7.03 16.61 -2.30
CA HIS A 312 -8.16 17.14 -1.52
C HIS A 312 -8.49 18.60 -1.80
N CYS A 313 -7.53 19.40 -2.28
CA CYS A 313 -7.78 20.78 -2.68
C CYS A 313 -8.37 20.90 -4.10
N PHE A 314 -8.12 19.91 -4.97
CA PHE A 314 -8.67 19.88 -6.34
C PHE A 314 -10.11 19.36 -6.39
N SER A 315 -10.49 18.46 -5.47
CA SER A 315 -11.86 17.93 -5.36
C SER A 315 -12.91 19.00 -4.96
N LYS A 316 -12.52 20.02 -4.19
CA LYS A 316 -13.41 21.14 -3.81
C LYS A 316 -13.59 22.22 -4.89
N LYS A 317 -12.73 22.27 -5.92
CA LYS A 317 -12.90 23.19 -7.06
C LYS A 317 -13.67 22.58 -8.23
N LEU A 318 -13.68 21.24 -8.37
CA LEU A 318 -14.48 20.57 -9.40
C LEU A 318 -15.93 20.31 -9.01
N THR A 319 -16.27 20.30 -7.73
CA THR A 319 -17.67 20.17 -7.27
C THR A 319 -18.46 21.47 -7.36
N PHE A 320 -17.80 22.63 -7.49
CA PHE A 320 -18.49 23.93 -7.67
C PHE A 320 -18.74 24.29 -9.14
N SER A 321 -18.12 23.58 -10.09
CA SER A 321 -18.33 23.80 -11.54
C SER A 321 -19.36 22.83 -12.15
N TRP A 322 -19.74 21.77 -11.43
CA TRP A 322 -20.71 20.77 -11.91
C TRP A 322 -22.17 21.12 -11.58
N SER A 323 -22.43 22.03 -10.63
CA SER A 323 -23.80 22.53 -10.38
C SER A 323 -24.23 23.64 -11.34
N ALA A 324 -23.30 24.20 -12.13
CA ALA A 324 -23.59 25.25 -13.11
C ALA A 324 -23.79 24.70 -14.54
N PHE A 325 -23.64 23.39 -14.75
CA PHE A 325 -23.76 22.74 -16.07
C PHE A 325 -24.98 21.81 -16.17
N SER A 326 -25.85 21.79 -15.16
CA SER A 326 -27.05 20.93 -15.12
C SER A 326 -28.37 21.68 -15.34
N ASP A 327 -28.37 23.01 -15.46
CA ASP A 327 -29.58 23.81 -15.70
C ASP A 327 -29.75 24.22 -17.18
N GLU A 328 -28.93 23.70 -18.09
CA GLU A 328 -28.99 24.00 -19.53
C GLU A 328 -29.39 22.79 -20.40
N PHE A 329 -29.82 21.69 -19.77
CA PHE A 329 -30.48 20.57 -20.45
C PHE A 329 -31.56 19.97 -19.53
N ILE A 330 -32.70 20.66 -19.46
CA ILE A 330 -34.10 20.17 -19.40
C ILE A 330 -35.02 21.36 -19.69
#